data_AF-A0A5Y3SI35-F1
#
_entry.id   AF-A0A5Y3SI35-F1
#
_cell.length_a   1.000
_cell.length_b   1.000
_cell.length_c   1.000
_cell.angle_alpha   90.00
_cell.angle_beta   90.00
_cell.angle_gamma   90.00
#
_symmetry.space_group_name_H-M   'P 1'
#
loop_
_entity.id
_entity.type
_entity.pdbx_description
1 polymer ?
#
loop_
_entity_poly.entity_id
_entity_poly.type
_entity_poly.pdbx_seq_one_letter_code
_entity_poly.pdbx_strand_id
1 'polypeptide(L)'
;MINFKPKIPAMLGALAVLTAGAAHAELLEYTFKAPDGTQRSLTPNANYANPTGNISFALSAGIDRKVKISVLRSDGTVVSTATSHLLGATDRITVGGKSYYGAELQLPAPVGGAYTIRAEIL
;
A
#
# COMPACT_ATOMS: atom_id res chain seq x y z
N MET A 1 25.78 63.10 -20.65
CA MET A 1 24.86 62.32 -19.78
C MET A 1 24.56 61.00 -20.49
N ILE A 2 24.84 59.88 -19.83
CA ILE A 2 24.89 58.53 -20.41
C ILE A 2 23.47 57.96 -20.52
N ASN A 3 23.06 57.52 -21.71
CA ASN A 3 21.72 56.97 -21.97
C ASN A 3 21.74 55.43 -21.80
N PHE A 4 21.29 54.93 -20.66
CA PHE A 4 21.20 53.50 -20.37
C PHE A 4 19.95 52.88 -21.02
N LYS A 5 20.15 51.94 -21.94
CA LYS A 5 19.10 51.01 -22.40
C LYS A 5 19.24 49.69 -21.63
N PRO A 6 18.20 49.17 -20.95
CA PRO A 6 18.28 47.84 -20.38
C PRO A 6 17.95 46.80 -21.47
N LYS A 7 18.87 45.86 -21.71
CA LYS A 7 18.58 44.62 -22.42
C LYS A 7 18.35 43.54 -21.36
N ILE A 8 17.11 43.08 -21.21
CA ILE A 8 16.78 41.94 -20.35
C ILE A 8 16.36 40.79 -21.28
N PRO A 9 17.19 39.77 -21.52
CA PRO A 9 16.69 38.53 -22.10
C PRO A 9 15.97 37.77 -20.97
N ALA A 10 14.64 37.81 -20.98
CA ALA A 10 13.83 36.97 -20.10
C ALA A 10 13.88 35.53 -20.64
N MET A 11 14.83 34.75 -20.15
CA MET A 11 14.88 33.31 -20.32
C MET A 11 13.76 32.70 -19.46
N LEU A 12 12.62 32.37 -20.08
CA LEU A 12 11.57 31.56 -19.44
C LEU A 12 12.14 30.16 -19.19
N GLY A 13 12.58 29.89 -17.96
CA GLY A 13 12.84 28.53 -17.49
C GLY A 13 11.52 27.81 -17.28
N ALA A 14 11.30 26.70 -17.99
CA ALA A 14 10.16 25.83 -17.77
C ALA A 14 10.21 25.23 -16.35
N LEU A 15 9.24 25.56 -15.50
CA LEU A 15 9.06 24.94 -14.19
C LEU A 15 8.40 23.57 -14.38
N ALA A 16 9.20 22.50 -14.36
CA ALA A 16 8.67 21.15 -14.28
C ALA A 16 8.07 20.93 -12.88
N VAL A 17 6.75 20.84 -12.79
CA VAL A 17 6.06 20.43 -11.57
C VAL A 17 6.33 18.93 -11.38
N LEU A 18 7.25 18.60 -10.49
CA LEU A 18 7.41 17.25 -9.98
C LEU A 18 6.19 16.94 -9.12
N THR A 19 5.19 16.26 -9.68
CA THR A 19 4.13 15.67 -8.88
C THR A 19 4.77 14.61 -7.98
N ALA A 20 4.93 14.92 -6.69
CA ALA A 20 5.31 13.94 -5.70
C ALA A 20 4.21 12.85 -5.69
N GLY A 21 4.50 11.70 -6.32
CA GLY A 21 3.58 10.57 -6.30
C GLY A 21 3.33 10.15 -4.85
N ALA A 22 2.06 9.91 -4.50
CA ALA A 22 1.72 9.32 -3.22
C ALA A 22 2.46 7.98 -3.11
N ALA A 23 3.32 7.83 -2.11
CA ALA A 23 3.95 6.54 -1.83
C ALA A 23 2.85 5.60 -1.31
N HIS A 24 2.58 4.52 -2.05
CA HIS A 24 1.66 3.47 -1.61
C HIS A 24 2.46 2.31 -1.00
N ALA A 25 1.89 1.64 0.00
CA ALA A 25 2.41 0.35 0.43
C ALA A 25 2.02 -0.68 -0.64
N GLU A 26 2.89 -1.65 -0.90
CA GLU A 26 2.59 -2.74 -1.82
C GLU A 26 2.04 -3.93 -1.03
N LEU A 27 0.80 -4.34 -1.31
CA LEU A 27 0.32 -5.65 -0.88
C LEU A 27 1.02 -6.70 -1.75
N LEU A 28 1.77 -7.61 -1.15
CA LEU A 28 2.51 -8.64 -1.87
C LEU A 28 1.69 -9.91 -2.05
N GLU A 29 1.02 -10.33 -0.98
CA GLU A 29 0.23 -11.55 -0.91
C GLU A 29 -0.75 -11.44 0.26
N TYR A 30 -1.83 -12.20 0.23
CA TYR A 30 -2.65 -12.45 1.40
C TYR A 30 -2.99 -13.94 1.56
N THR A 31 -3.01 -14.38 2.81
CA THR A 31 -3.13 -15.78 3.19
C THR A 31 -4.31 -15.96 4.13
N PHE A 32 -5.05 -17.04 3.97
CA PHE A 32 -6.21 -17.36 4.81
C PHE A 32 -6.52 -18.85 4.81
N LYS A 33 -7.33 -19.28 5.77
CA LYS A 33 -7.93 -20.62 5.79
C LYS A 33 -9.24 -20.61 5.02
N ALA A 34 -9.42 -21.52 4.07
CA ALA A 34 -10.67 -21.71 3.33
C ALA A 34 -11.65 -22.63 4.11
N PRO A 35 -12.93 -22.71 3.71
CA PRO A 35 -13.93 -23.53 4.42
C PRO A 35 -13.61 -25.03 4.46
N ASP A 36 -12.85 -25.53 3.48
CA ASP A 36 -12.34 -26.90 3.45
C ASP A 36 -11.17 -27.14 4.44
N GLY A 37 -10.78 -26.09 5.16
CA GLY A 37 -9.70 -26.11 6.13
C GLY A 37 -8.30 -25.89 5.55
N THR A 38 -8.17 -25.78 4.22
CA THR A 38 -6.88 -25.58 3.55
C THR A 38 -6.39 -24.15 3.71
N GLN A 39 -5.07 -23.98 3.88
CA GLN A 39 -4.45 -22.66 3.79
C GLN A 39 -4.23 -22.29 2.33
N ARG A 40 -4.65 -21.09 1.95
CA ARG A 40 -4.50 -20.57 0.59
C ARG A 40 -3.80 -19.21 0.64
N SER A 41 -2.86 -19.01 -0.28
CA SER A 41 -2.24 -17.72 -0.57
C SER A 41 -2.71 -17.22 -1.93
N LEU A 42 -3.06 -15.95 -1.99
CA LEU A 42 -3.50 -15.27 -3.19
C LEU A 42 -2.69 -14.01 -3.42
N THR A 43 -2.40 -13.77 -4.70
CA THR A 43 -1.80 -12.53 -5.16
C THR A 43 -2.82 -11.38 -5.13
N PRO A 44 -2.38 -10.10 -5.09
CA PRO A 44 -3.26 -8.94 -4.98
C PRO A 44 -4.27 -8.79 -6.12
N ASN A 45 -3.99 -9.39 -7.28
CA ASN A 45 -4.85 -9.38 -8.46
C ASN A 45 -5.88 -10.53 -8.49
N ALA A 46 -5.95 -11.36 -7.45
CA ALA A 46 -6.96 -12.40 -7.37
C ALA A 46 -8.36 -11.79 -7.15
N ASN A 47 -9.32 -12.22 -7.97
CA ASN A 47 -10.69 -11.67 -7.95
C ASN A 47 -11.60 -12.33 -6.90
N TYR A 48 -11.26 -13.54 -6.46
CA TYR A 48 -12.10 -14.33 -5.58
C TYR A 48 -11.29 -14.91 -4.42
N ALA A 49 -11.78 -14.69 -3.21
CA ALA A 49 -11.30 -15.29 -1.99
C ALA A 49 -12.50 -15.74 -1.17
N ASN A 50 -12.36 -16.85 -0.45
CA ASN A 50 -13.37 -17.31 0.50
C ASN A 50 -12.71 -17.59 1.86
N PRO A 51 -12.26 -16.53 2.56
CA PRO A 51 -11.57 -16.67 3.82
C PRO A 51 -12.52 -17.02 4.95
N THR A 52 -12.04 -17.83 5.89
CA THR A 52 -12.67 -18.11 7.17
C THR A 52 -11.75 -17.66 8.30
N GLY A 53 -12.31 -16.98 9.31
CA GLY A 53 -11.51 -16.40 10.40
C GLY A 53 -10.72 -15.17 9.94
N ASN A 54 -9.42 -15.11 10.25
CA ASN A 54 -8.58 -13.98 9.89
C ASN A 54 -7.91 -14.18 8.52
N ILE A 55 -7.70 -13.06 7.83
CA ILE A 55 -6.85 -12.95 6.65
C ILE A 55 -5.56 -12.27 7.09
N SER A 56 -4.43 -12.85 6.71
CA SER A 56 -3.11 -12.26 6.89
C SER A 56 -2.67 -11.57 5.61
N PHE A 57 -2.24 -10.32 5.69
CA PHE A 57 -1.81 -9.50 4.57
C PHE A 57 -0.32 -9.19 4.71
N ALA A 58 0.48 -9.54 3.71
CA ALA A 58 1.89 -9.21 3.65
C ALA A 58 2.06 -7.87 2.91
N LEU A 59 2.41 -6.81 3.62
CA LEU A 59 2.63 -5.48 3.04
C LEU A 59 4.10 -5.12 3.07
N SER A 60 4.61 -4.62 1.95
CA SER A 60 5.94 -4.01 1.90
C SER A 60 5.89 -2.50 1.78
N ALA A 61 6.88 -1.86 2.40
CA ALA A 61 7.16 -0.44 2.30
C ALA A 61 8.62 -0.18 2.68
N GLY A 62 9.09 1.05 2.46
CA GLY A 62 10.40 1.46 2.97
C GLY A 62 10.44 1.52 4.50
N ILE A 63 11.64 1.48 5.07
CA ILE A 63 11.89 1.79 6.48
C ILE A 63 11.42 3.21 6.83
N ASP A 64 11.22 3.46 8.12
CA ASP A 64 10.73 4.71 8.69
C ASP A 64 9.33 5.11 8.18
N ARG A 65 8.52 4.10 7.85
CA ARG A 65 7.13 4.24 7.43
C ARG A 65 6.22 3.37 8.27
N LYS A 66 4.95 3.73 8.35
CA LYS A 66 3.89 2.80 8.78
C LYS A 66 3.12 2.34 7.55
N VAL A 67 2.63 1.12 7.58
CA VAL A 67 1.72 0.60 6.55
C VAL A 67 0.36 0.35 7.16
N LYS A 68 -0.68 0.60 6.37
CA LYS A 68 -2.07 0.35 6.74
C LYS A 68 -2.74 -0.48 5.66
N ILE A 69 -3.48 -1.48 6.10
CA ILE A 69 -4.37 -2.26 5.25
C ILE A 69 -5.81 -1.95 5.62
N SER A 70 -6.66 -1.80 4.61
CA SER A 70 -8.09 -1.56 4.78
C SER A 70 -8.90 -2.46 3.85
N VAL A 71 -10.01 -2.99 4.36
CA VAL A 71 -11.06 -3.62 3.54
C VAL A 71 -12.20 -2.62 3.44
N LEU A 72 -12.59 -2.28 2.21
CA LEU A 72 -13.62 -1.28 1.92
C LEU A 72 -14.76 -1.92 1.13
N ARG A 73 -15.99 -1.44 1.35
CA ARG A 73 -17.11 -1.70 0.44
C ARG A 73 -16.95 -0.91 -0.85
N SER A 74 -17.78 -1.22 -1.85
CA SER A 74 -17.81 -0.53 -3.14
C SER A 74 -18.10 0.97 -3.05
N ASP A 75 -18.79 1.42 -2.00
CA ASP A 75 -19.06 2.84 -1.72
C ASP A 75 -17.88 3.56 -1.05
N GLY A 76 -16.78 2.87 -0.78
CA GLY A 76 -15.61 3.40 -0.09
C GLY A 76 -15.69 3.35 1.44
N THR A 77 -16.77 2.82 2.02
CA THR A 77 -16.89 2.63 3.47
C THR A 77 -15.86 1.61 3.95
N VAL A 78 -15.03 2.01 4.92
CA VAL A 78 -14.07 1.10 5.57
C VAL A 78 -14.82 0.12 6.47
N VAL A 79 -14.62 -1.17 6.24
CA VAL A 79 -15.19 -2.27 7.03
C VAL A 79 -14.24 -2.65 8.17
N SER A 80 -12.95 -2.73 7.88
CA SER A 80 -11.91 -3.07 8.85
C SER A 80 -10.56 -2.52 8.39
N THR A 81 -9.69 -2.21 9.35
CA THR A 81 -8.35 -1.73 9.08
C THR A 81 -7.37 -2.15 10.17
N ALA A 82 -6.10 -2.27 9.81
CA ALA A 82 -4.99 -2.53 10.70
C ALA A 82 -3.80 -1.69 10.24
N THR A 83 -3.01 -1.20 11.19
CA THR A 83 -1.83 -0.36 10.95
C THR A 83 -0.63 -1.00 11.65
N SER A 84 0.52 -1.01 10.99
CA SER A 84 1.77 -1.48 11.59
C SER A 84 2.32 -0.50 12.63
N HIS A 85 3.30 -0.95 13.41
CA HIS A 85 4.25 -0.04 14.04
C HIS A 85 5.13 0.65 12.98
N LEU A 86 6.00 1.57 13.43
CA LEU A 86 6.99 2.20 12.56
C LEU A 86 8.03 1.17 12.14
N LEU A 87 8.15 0.91 10.83
CA LEU A 87 9.03 -0.12 10.29
C LEU A 87 10.51 0.30 10.41
N GLY A 88 11.32 -0.54 11.03
CA GLY A 88 12.77 -0.40 11.13
C GLY A 88 13.53 -1.39 10.23
N ALA A 89 14.85 -1.37 10.34
CA ALA A 89 15.73 -2.25 9.56
C ALA A 89 15.56 -3.76 9.88
N THR A 90 14.95 -4.08 11.01
CA THR A 90 14.67 -5.47 11.43
C THR A 90 13.32 -5.98 10.97
N ASP A 91 12.42 -5.09 10.53
CA ASP A 91 11.06 -5.46 10.12
C ASP A 91 11.08 -5.97 8.68
N ARG A 92 11.43 -7.26 8.56
CA ARG A 92 11.55 -7.95 7.28
C ARG A 92 10.56 -9.09 7.18
N ILE A 93 9.86 -9.15 6.05
CA ILE A 93 8.98 -10.25 5.68
C ILE A 93 9.56 -10.99 4.47
N THR A 94 9.18 -12.25 4.29
CA THR A 94 9.59 -13.07 3.15
C THR A 94 8.36 -13.56 2.41
N VAL A 95 8.24 -13.21 1.13
CA VAL A 95 7.14 -13.63 0.25
C VAL A 95 7.74 -14.15 -1.04
N GLY A 96 7.32 -15.35 -1.46
CA GLY A 96 7.85 -15.98 -2.69
C GLY A 96 9.38 -16.12 -2.72
N GLY A 97 10.02 -16.33 -1.56
CA GLY A 97 11.48 -16.43 -1.42
C GLY A 97 12.25 -15.12 -1.52
N LYS A 98 11.56 -13.98 -1.69
CA LYS A 98 12.15 -12.63 -1.67
C LYS A 98 11.90 -11.97 -0.32
N SER A 99 12.86 -11.18 0.14
CA SER A 99 12.75 -10.48 1.40
C SER A 99 12.51 -8.98 1.20
N TYR A 100 11.58 -8.44 1.98
CA TYR A 100 11.09 -7.07 1.89
C TYR A 100 11.13 -6.42 3.27
N TYR A 101 11.33 -5.10 3.34
CA TYR A 101 10.92 -4.36 4.52
C TYR A 101 9.40 -4.25 4.54
N GLY A 102 8.78 -4.53 5.67
CA GLY A 102 7.32 -4.67 5.70
C GLY A 102 6.77 -5.25 6.99
N ALA A 103 5.46 -5.47 6.98
CA ALA A 103 4.74 -6.09 8.08
C ALA A 103 3.67 -7.04 7.57
N GLU A 104 3.36 -8.03 8.41
CA GLU A 104 2.19 -8.88 8.25
C GLU A 104 1.08 -8.36 9.15
N LEU A 105 -0.06 -7.99 8.56
CA LEU A 105 -1.21 -7.43 9.28
C LEU A 105 -2.41 -8.34 9.12
N GLN A 106 -3.19 -8.53 10.21
CA GLN A 106 -4.36 -9.39 10.20
C GLN A 106 -5.65 -8.59 10.28
N LEU A 107 -6.63 -8.97 9.47
CA LEU A 107 -8.01 -8.50 9.58
C LEU A 107 -8.97 -9.70 9.64
N PRO A 108 -10.10 -9.58 10.36
CA PRO A 108 -11.16 -10.58 10.25
C PRO A 108 -11.71 -10.61 8.82
N ALA A 109 -12.05 -11.80 8.34
CA ALA A 109 -12.77 -11.96 7.09
C ALA A 109 -14.10 -11.21 7.15
N PRO A 110 -14.40 -10.34 6.16
CA PRO A 110 -15.71 -9.71 6.10
C PRO A 110 -16.78 -10.76 5.79
N VAL A 111 -18.04 -10.43 6.10
CA VAL A 111 -19.17 -11.24 5.62
C VAL A 111 -19.18 -11.29 4.09
N GLY A 112 -19.77 -12.33 3.49
CA GLY A 112 -19.80 -12.52 2.04
C GLY A 112 -20.26 -11.28 1.28
N GLY A 113 -19.51 -10.89 0.24
CA GLY A 113 -19.76 -9.68 -0.53
C GLY A 113 -18.58 -9.26 -1.41
N ALA A 114 -18.70 -8.11 -2.07
CA ALA A 114 -17.66 -7.52 -2.90
C ALA A 114 -16.94 -6.40 -2.13
N TYR A 115 -15.61 -6.45 -2.11
CA TYR A 115 -14.77 -5.53 -1.35
C TYR A 115 -13.54 -5.11 -2.14
N THR A 116 -12.97 -3.98 -1.76
CA THR A 116 -11.66 -3.52 -2.21
C THR A 116 -10.68 -3.61 -1.05
N ILE A 117 -9.51 -4.18 -1.31
CA ILE A 117 -8.38 -4.16 -0.38
C ILE A 117 -7.51 -2.96 -0.74
N ARG A 118 -7.19 -2.11 0.24
CA ARG A 118 -6.35 -0.92 0.05
C ARG A 118 -5.15 -0.96 0.99
N ALA A 119 -3.96 -0.89 0.40
CA ALA A 119 -2.69 -0.75 1.09
C ALA A 119 -2.18 0.70 0.99
N GLU A 120 -1.76 1.28 2.12
CA GLU A 120 -1.35 2.68 2.23
C GLU A 120 -0.07 2.80 3.08
N ILE A 121 0.78 3.77 2.76
CA ILE A 121 1.81 4.27 3.67
C ILE A 121 1.22 5.42 4.48
N LEU A 122 1.52 5.49 5.78
CA LEU A 122 1.17 6.60 6.68
C LEU A 122 2.42 7.36 7.13
#